data_AF-W9GVX2-F1
#
_entry.id   AF-W9GVX2-F1
#
_cell.length_a   1.000
_cell.length_b   1.000
_cell.length_c   1.000
_cell.angle_alpha   90.00
_cell.angle_beta   90.00
_cell.angle_gamma   90.00
#
_symmetry.space_group_name_H-M   'P 1'
#
loop_
_entity.id
_entity.type
_entity.pdbx_description
1 polymer ?
#
loop_
_entity_poly.entity_id
_entity_poly.type
_entity_poly.pdbx_seq_one_letter_code
_entity_poly.pdbx_strand_id
1 'polypeptide(L)'
;MASDRIHVTNAAGQTVFDTNRRMFAITNLLTGTVSIADKPSNNNRMQRATTVLGSINSEADFVMGQVKAVSAPAGGGLPNVGVFSAGGTIVWGWYREDVQRTMRGLWTITFRAVSGQLLLEEEWWNQNSGTHPSLNLTLVGGTLSYRIHAGTFI
;
A
#
# COMPACT_ATOMS: atom_id res chain seq x y z
N MET A 1 34.79 2.53 -3.61
CA MET A 1 33.32 2.70 -3.78
C MET A 1 33.11 4.14 -4.23
N ALA A 2 32.64 4.35 -5.46
CA ALA A 2 32.35 5.71 -5.92
C ALA A 2 31.17 6.24 -5.08
N SER A 3 31.33 7.43 -4.51
CA SER A 3 30.24 8.12 -3.82
C SER A 3 29.26 8.61 -4.87
N ASP A 4 27.99 8.19 -4.80
CA ASP A 4 26.87 8.76 -5.56
C ASP A 4 26.61 10.20 -5.07
N ARG A 5 27.53 11.10 -5.42
CA ARG A 5 27.45 12.52 -5.06
C ARG A 5 26.59 13.22 -6.10
N ILE A 6 25.50 13.83 -5.65
CA ILE A 6 24.66 14.67 -6.50
C ILE A 6 25.22 16.08 -6.44
N HIS A 7 25.61 16.61 -7.59
CA HIS A 7 26.17 17.95 -7.73
C HIS A 7 25.40 18.71 -8.81
N VAL A 8 24.75 19.81 -8.43
CA VAL A 8 23.99 20.66 -9.35
C VAL A 8 24.61 22.05 -9.37
N THR A 9 24.92 22.52 -10.58
CA THR A 9 25.39 23.88 -10.83
C THR A 9 24.32 24.69 -11.58
N ASN A 10 24.22 25.98 -11.27
CA ASN A 10 23.42 26.89 -12.09
C ASN A 10 24.13 27.24 -13.40
N ALA A 11 23.47 27.99 -14.28
CA ALA A 11 24.04 28.42 -15.57
C ALA A 11 25.29 29.31 -15.46
N ALA A 12 25.53 29.91 -14.29
CA ALA A 12 26.74 30.68 -13.99
C ALA A 12 27.89 29.80 -13.43
N GLY A 13 27.71 28.48 -13.36
CA GLY A 13 28.71 27.54 -12.85
C GLY A 13 28.79 27.47 -11.32
N GLN A 14 27.88 28.11 -10.59
CA GLN A 14 27.86 28.06 -9.13
C GLN A 14 27.15 26.81 -8.64
N THR A 15 27.73 26.12 -7.67
CA THR A 15 27.10 24.98 -6.98
C THR A 15 25.89 25.47 -6.19
N VAL A 16 24.70 24.98 -6.54
CA VAL A 16 23.44 25.29 -5.85
C VAL A 16 22.93 24.12 -5.01
N PHE A 17 23.42 22.91 -5.28
CA PHE A 17 23.11 21.74 -4.50
C PHE A 17 24.27 20.75 -4.55
N ASP A 18 24.65 20.23 -3.39
CA ASP A 18 25.74 19.26 -3.26
C ASP A 18 25.48 18.35 -2.07
N THR A 19 25.33 17.06 -2.33
CA THR A 19 25.13 16.07 -1.27
C THR A 19 25.79 14.75 -1.61
N ASN A 20 26.25 14.07 -0.58
CA ASN A 20 26.67 12.66 -0.61
C ASN A 20 25.62 11.75 0.06
N ARG A 21 24.46 12.29 0.43
CA ARG A 21 23.35 11.52 0.99
C ARG A 21 22.46 11.03 -0.13
N ARG A 22 21.98 9.80 0.03
CA ARG A 22 20.93 9.24 -0.82
C ARG A 22 19.67 10.11 -0.73
N MET A 23 19.08 10.40 -1.87
CA MET A 23 17.86 11.18 -2.01
C MET A 23 16.83 10.40 -2.81
N PHE A 24 15.57 10.61 -2.49
CA PHE A 24 14.48 10.11 -3.32
C PHE A 24 14.22 11.09 -4.46
N ALA A 25 14.63 10.72 -5.67
CA ALA A 25 14.34 11.46 -6.89
C ALA A 25 12.96 11.08 -7.41
N ILE A 26 11.99 11.98 -7.20
CA ILE A 26 10.61 11.77 -7.64
C ILE A 26 10.54 11.97 -9.16
N THR A 27 10.08 10.94 -9.87
CA THR A 27 9.84 11.01 -11.32
C THR A 27 8.37 11.24 -11.64
N ASN A 28 7.46 10.77 -10.79
CA ASN A 28 6.02 10.87 -11.01
C ASN A 28 5.26 11.14 -9.72
N LEU A 29 4.13 11.85 -9.88
CA LEU A 29 3.09 11.99 -8.87
C LEU A 29 1.78 11.43 -9.41
N LEU A 30 1.17 10.50 -8.69
CA LEU A 30 -0.10 9.87 -9.04
C LEU A 30 -1.10 10.12 -7.92
N THR A 31 -2.25 10.68 -8.27
CA THR A 31 -3.38 10.83 -7.35
C THR A 31 -4.60 10.17 -7.93
N GLY A 32 -5.41 9.54 -7.08
CA GLY A 32 -6.59 8.85 -7.55
C GLY A 32 -7.37 8.17 -6.46
N THR A 33 -8.39 7.44 -6.88
CA THR A 33 -9.18 6.57 -6.03
C THR A 33 -9.25 5.18 -6.62
N VAL A 34 -9.29 4.16 -5.76
CA VAL A 34 -9.48 2.76 -6.16
C VAL A 34 -10.49 2.12 -5.22
N SER A 35 -11.43 1.39 -5.82
CA SER A 35 -12.42 0.59 -5.07
C SER A 35 -11.83 -0.76 -4.76
N ILE A 36 -11.90 -1.15 -3.50
CA ILE A 36 -11.46 -2.42 -2.97
C ILE A 36 -12.69 -3.25 -2.68
N ALA A 37 -12.81 -4.38 -3.37
CA ALA A 37 -13.94 -5.28 -3.18
C ALA A 37 -13.87 -6.02 -1.84
N ASP A 38 -15.04 -6.42 -1.34
CA ASP A 38 -15.18 -7.32 -0.21
C ASP A 38 -14.41 -8.63 -0.45
N LYS A 39 -13.81 -9.17 0.61
CA LYS A 39 -13.09 -10.45 0.54
C LYS A 39 -13.87 -11.55 1.26
N PRO A 40 -13.97 -12.75 0.65
CA PRO A 40 -14.79 -13.83 1.20
C PRO A 40 -14.28 -14.31 2.56
N SER A 41 -15.18 -14.92 3.33
CA SER A 41 -14.87 -15.53 4.62
C SER A 41 -14.11 -16.86 4.48
N ASN A 42 -13.31 -17.20 5.49
CA ASN A 42 -12.70 -18.53 5.69
C ASN A 42 -11.66 -18.94 4.62
N ASN A 43 -10.85 -18.00 4.16
CA ASN A 43 -9.69 -18.33 3.34
C ASN A 43 -8.52 -18.74 4.23
N ASN A 44 -8.38 -20.05 4.47
CA ASN A 44 -7.26 -20.60 5.24
C ASN A 44 -5.91 -20.54 4.51
N ARG A 45 -5.86 -19.95 3.32
CA ARG A 45 -4.66 -19.70 2.53
C ARG A 45 -4.63 -18.25 2.09
N MET A 46 -3.42 -17.68 2.05
CA MET A 46 -3.20 -16.32 1.55
C MET A 46 -3.68 -16.22 0.09
N GLN A 47 -4.51 -15.22 -0.15
CA GLN A 47 -5.02 -14.85 -1.46
C GLN A 47 -4.33 -13.56 -1.90
N ARG A 48 -4.27 -13.32 -3.22
CA ARG A 48 -3.64 -12.15 -3.81
C ARG A 48 -4.49 -11.54 -4.91
N ALA A 49 -4.46 -10.22 -5.01
CA ALA A 49 -4.99 -9.47 -6.13
C ALA A 49 -4.03 -8.34 -6.51
N THR A 50 -3.97 -8.02 -7.79
CA THR A 50 -3.14 -6.92 -8.30
C THR A 50 -3.99 -6.03 -9.17
N THR A 51 -3.92 -4.72 -8.94
CA THR A 51 -4.59 -3.70 -9.75
C THR A 51 -3.56 -2.73 -10.30
N VAL A 52 -3.60 -2.47 -11.60
CA VAL A 52 -2.78 -1.42 -12.22
C VAL A 52 -3.47 -0.08 -11.97
N LEU A 53 -2.78 0.84 -11.30
CA LEU A 53 -3.32 2.17 -10.98
C LEU A 53 -2.96 3.23 -12.03
N GLY A 54 -1.90 3.00 -12.79
CA GLY A 54 -1.48 3.90 -13.87
C GLY A 54 -0.03 3.68 -14.31
N SER A 55 0.38 4.43 -15.32
CA SER A 55 1.74 4.43 -15.85
C SER A 55 2.63 5.42 -15.10
N ILE A 56 3.91 5.06 -14.93
CA ILE A 56 4.97 5.85 -14.32
C ILE A 56 6.25 5.74 -15.15
N ASN A 57 7.29 6.49 -14.78
CA ASN A 57 8.62 6.33 -15.38
C ASN A 57 9.11 4.89 -15.16
N SER A 58 9.65 4.26 -16.20
CA SER A 58 10.14 2.87 -16.17
C SER A 58 11.31 2.65 -15.22
N GLU A 59 12.04 3.70 -14.86
CA GLU A 59 13.16 3.65 -13.93
C GLU A 59 12.70 3.67 -12.47
N ALA A 60 11.47 4.10 -12.17
CA ALA A 60 10.97 4.15 -10.80
C ALA A 60 10.84 2.75 -10.19
N ASP A 61 11.48 2.55 -9.03
CA ASP A 61 11.52 1.29 -8.29
C ASP A 61 11.00 1.43 -6.85
N PHE A 62 10.70 2.66 -6.43
CA PHE A 62 10.27 2.96 -5.09
C PHE A 62 9.08 3.93 -5.07
N VAL A 63 8.26 3.81 -4.02
CA VAL A 63 7.09 4.67 -3.81
C VAL A 63 7.07 5.24 -2.40
N MET A 64 6.66 6.50 -2.31
CA MET A 64 6.32 7.16 -1.04
C MET A 64 4.98 7.84 -1.18
N GLY A 65 4.14 7.81 -0.15
CA GLY A 65 2.88 8.54 -0.26
C GLY A 65 1.98 8.45 0.95
N GLN A 66 0.78 8.98 0.73
CA GLN A 66 -0.29 8.99 1.71
C GLN A 66 -1.52 8.35 1.11
N VAL A 67 -2.23 7.60 1.95
CA VAL A 67 -3.43 6.87 1.55
C VAL A 67 -4.49 7.12 2.60
N LYS A 68 -5.71 7.45 2.16
CA LYS A 68 -6.87 7.52 3.02
C LYS A 68 -7.80 6.38 2.67
N ALA A 69 -8.06 5.52 3.64
CA ALA A 69 -9.09 4.50 3.50
C ALA A 69 -10.42 5.05 4.03
N VAL A 70 -11.49 4.85 3.27
CA VAL A 70 -12.87 5.12 3.70
C VAL A 70 -13.63 3.81 3.55
N SER A 71 -14.02 3.20 4.67
CA SER A 71 -14.89 2.03 4.67
C SER A 71 -16.33 2.39 4.37
N ALA A 72 -17.08 1.41 3.87
CA ALA A 72 -18.53 1.48 3.91
C ALA A 72 -19.02 1.63 5.38
N PRO A 73 -20.09 2.39 5.64
CA PRO A 73 -20.52 2.78 6.98
C PRO A 73 -21.06 1.65 7.88
N ALA A 74 -21.09 0.40 7.43
CA ALA A 74 -21.62 -0.72 8.21
C ALA A 74 -20.73 -1.96 8.07
N GLY A 75 -19.96 -2.27 9.10
CA GLY A 75 -19.17 -3.50 9.21
C GLY A 75 -17.72 -3.24 9.57
N GLY A 76 -17.18 -4.02 10.52
CA GLY A 76 -15.75 -4.03 10.78
C GLY A 76 -14.99 -4.33 9.49
N GLY A 77 -14.07 -3.46 9.12
CA GLY A 77 -13.37 -3.48 7.84
C GLY A 77 -12.22 -2.49 7.85
N LEU A 78 -11.88 -1.93 6.68
CA LEU A 78 -10.85 -0.89 6.56
C LEU A 78 -11.09 0.22 7.59
N PRO A 79 -10.18 0.51 8.53
CA PRO A 79 -10.43 1.54 9.51
C PRO A 79 -10.47 2.90 8.77
N ASN A 80 -11.47 3.73 9.06
CA ASN A 80 -11.64 5.08 8.48
C ASN A 80 -10.61 6.05 9.07
N VAL A 81 -9.33 5.77 8.83
CA VAL A 81 -8.18 6.53 9.28
C VAL A 81 -7.32 6.86 8.05
N GLY A 82 -6.81 8.08 8.01
CA GLY A 82 -5.72 8.41 7.09
C GLY A 82 -4.50 7.59 7.48
N VAL A 83 -4.00 6.75 6.58
CA VAL A 83 -2.82 5.93 6.82
C VAL A 83 -1.67 6.51 5.99
N PHE A 84 -0.60 6.90 6.68
CA PHE A 84 0.65 7.25 6.02
C PHE A 84 1.38 5.95 5.63
N SER A 85 1.85 5.85 4.39
CA SER A 85 2.63 4.70 3.95
C SER A 85 3.99 5.17 3.40
N ALA A 86 5.02 5.05 4.25
CA ALA A 86 6.39 5.04 3.79
C ALA A 86 6.74 3.62 3.31
N GLY A 87 7.05 3.45 2.02
CA GLY A 87 7.31 2.14 1.42
C GLY A 87 6.07 1.41 0.87
N GLY A 88 4.92 2.11 0.78
CA GLY A 88 3.76 1.65 0.02
C GLY A 88 2.89 0.58 0.68
N THR A 89 3.31 -0.04 1.79
CA THR A 89 2.52 -1.09 2.45
C THR A 89 1.63 -0.54 3.57
N ILE A 90 0.40 -1.05 3.65
CA ILE A 90 -0.53 -0.90 4.76
C ILE A 90 -0.85 -2.31 5.27
N VAL A 91 -0.84 -2.51 6.59
CA VAL A 91 -1.07 -3.82 7.21
C VAL A 91 -2.21 -3.72 8.22
N TRP A 92 -3.19 -4.61 8.09
CA TRP A 92 -4.26 -4.79 9.07
C TRP A 92 -4.30 -6.22 9.54
N GLY A 93 -4.03 -6.42 10.82
CA GLY A 93 -4.25 -7.69 11.51
C GLY A 93 -5.47 -7.60 12.41
N TRP A 94 -6.17 -8.71 12.58
CA TRP A 94 -7.18 -8.83 13.61
C TRP A 94 -7.08 -10.19 14.29
N TYR A 95 -7.44 -10.19 15.57
CA TYR A 95 -7.54 -11.37 16.39
C TYR A 95 -8.75 -11.19 17.30
N ARG A 96 -9.60 -12.21 17.39
CA ARG A 96 -10.68 -12.27 18.36
C ARG A 96 -10.84 -13.70 18.80
N GLU A 97 -10.90 -13.89 20.11
CA GLU A 97 -11.21 -15.17 20.72
C GLU A 97 -12.34 -14.97 21.71
N ASP A 98 -13.32 -15.86 21.67
CA ASP A 98 -14.33 -16.00 22.72
C ASP A 98 -14.60 -17.50 22.93
N VAL A 99 -15.48 -17.81 23.89
CA VAL A 99 -15.76 -19.19 24.32
C VAL A 99 -16.23 -20.09 23.17
N GLN A 100 -16.72 -19.52 22.06
CA GLN A 100 -17.29 -20.28 20.95
C GLN A 100 -16.46 -20.21 19.65
N ARG A 101 -15.44 -19.34 19.56
CA ARG A 101 -14.68 -19.14 18.32
C ARG A 101 -13.30 -18.50 18.52
N THR A 102 -12.45 -18.79 17.54
CA THR A 102 -11.20 -18.07 17.29
C THR A 102 -11.24 -17.50 15.87
N MET A 103 -11.04 -16.20 15.76
CA MET A 103 -11.00 -15.46 14.51
C MET A 103 -9.65 -14.78 14.40
N ARG A 104 -9.00 -14.93 13.25
CA ARG A 104 -7.73 -14.28 12.99
C ARG A 104 -7.56 -14.01 11.50
N GLY A 105 -6.82 -12.98 11.19
CA GLY A 105 -6.51 -12.69 9.80
C GLY A 105 -5.57 -11.52 9.64
N LEU A 106 -5.15 -11.38 8.38
CA LEU A 106 -4.22 -10.38 7.93
C LEU A 106 -4.68 -9.89 6.57
N TRP A 107 -4.59 -8.58 6.35
CA TRP A 107 -4.76 -7.96 5.05
C TRP A 107 -3.67 -6.92 4.84
N THR A 108 -2.88 -7.08 3.78
CA THR A 108 -1.89 -6.12 3.32
C THR A 108 -2.35 -5.47 2.02
N ILE A 109 -2.07 -4.17 1.90
CA ILE A 109 -2.24 -3.42 0.66
C ILE A 109 -0.94 -2.69 0.37
N THR A 110 -0.33 -2.98 -0.76
CA THR A 110 1.01 -2.54 -1.12
C THR A 110 1.02 -1.80 -2.45
N PHE A 111 1.43 -0.53 -2.44
CA PHE A 111 1.75 0.21 -3.64
C PHE A 111 3.16 -0.16 -4.11
N ARG A 112 3.32 -0.45 -5.41
CA ARG A 112 4.63 -0.78 -6.00
C ARG A 112 4.85 -0.08 -7.32
N ALA A 113 6.05 0.46 -7.51
CA ALA A 113 6.54 0.92 -8.81
C ALA A 113 7.32 -0.23 -9.46
N VAL A 114 6.83 -0.73 -10.60
CA VAL A 114 7.46 -1.83 -11.34
C VAL A 114 7.27 -1.61 -12.83
N SER A 115 8.37 -1.63 -13.59
CA SER A 115 8.36 -1.68 -15.06
C SER A 115 7.47 -0.60 -15.71
N GLY A 116 7.49 0.62 -15.17
CA GLY A 116 6.69 1.73 -15.70
C GLY A 116 5.22 1.70 -15.28
N GLN A 117 4.85 0.89 -14.29
CA GLN A 117 3.51 0.83 -13.74
C GLN A 117 3.51 1.08 -12.23
N LEU A 118 2.50 1.81 -11.75
CA LEU A 118 2.11 1.82 -10.36
C LEU A 118 1.06 0.71 -10.14
N LEU A 119 1.40 -0.25 -9.30
CA LEU A 119 0.55 -1.37 -8.93
C LEU A 119 0.03 -1.19 -7.50
N LEU A 120 -1.18 -1.70 -7.27
CA LEU A 120 -1.72 -1.99 -5.95
C LEU A 120 -1.79 -3.51 -5.80
N GLU A 121 -1.04 -4.06 -4.87
CA GLU A 121 -1.09 -5.48 -4.51
C GLU A 121 -1.85 -5.64 -3.20
N GLU A 122 -2.85 -6.50 -3.20
CA GLU A 122 -3.57 -6.90 -2.01
C GLU A 122 -3.16 -8.33 -1.65
N GLU A 123 -2.80 -8.59 -0.40
CA GLU A 123 -2.70 -9.96 0.12
C GLU A 123 -3.59 -10.11 1.35
N TRP A 124 -4.44 -11.12 1.37
CA TRP A 124 -5.33 -11.33 2.52
C TRP A 124 -5.46 -12.79 2.89
N TRP A 125 -5.71 -12.99 4.17
CA TRP A 125 -5.96 -14.29 4.78
C TRP A 125 -6.89 -14.11 5.96
N ASN A 126 -7.87 -14.99 6.10
CA ASN A 126 -8.81 -14.96 7.21
C ASN A 126 -9.24 -16.37 7.60
N GLN A 127 -9.09 -16.69 8.88
CA GLN A 127 -9.51 -17.96 9.44
C GLN A 127 -10.57 -17.71 10.50
N ASN A 128 -11.64 -18.49 10.42
CA ASN A 128 -12.60 -18.67 11.50
C ASN A 128 -12.60 -20.15 11.88
N SER A 129 -12.30 -20.44 13.14
CA SER A 129 -12.44 -21.79 13.71
C SER A 129 -13.39 -21.72 14.90
N GLY A 130 -14.46 -22.50 14.85
CA GLY A 130 -15.49 -22.56 15.88
C GLY A 130 -16.64 -23.46 15.47
N THR A 131 -17.50 -23.82 16.42
CA THR A 131 -18.65 -24.72 16.22
C THR A 131 -19.87 -24.03 15.59
N HIS A 132 -19.78 -22.73 15.29
CA HIS A 132 -20.91 -21.93 14.82
C HIS A 132 -20.81 -21.65 13.29
N PRO A 133 -21.54 -22.40 12.44
CA PRO A 133 -21.38 -22.37 10.98
C PRO A 133 -21.94 -21.12 10.27
N SER A 134 -22.64 -20.21 10.96
CA SER A 134 -23.36 -19.09 10.33
C SER A 134 -22.68 -17.71 10.44
N LEU A 135 -21.48 -17.61 10.99
CA LEU A 135 -20.77 -16.33 11.13
C LEU A 135 -19.61 -16.25 10.12
N ASN A 136 -19.95 -15.96 8.87
CA ASN A 136 -18.99 -15.66 7.81
C ASN A 136 -18.42 -14.25 8.03
N LEU A 137 -17.12 -14.16 8.39
CA LEU A 137 -16.41 -12.87 8.43
C LEU A 137 -15.99 -12.49 7.02
N THR A 138 -16.82 -11.71 6.35
CA THR A 138 -16.43 -10.98 5.14
C THR A 138 -15.51 -9.84 5.54
N LEU A 139 -14.37 -9.69 4.86
CA LEU A 139 -13.57 -8.48 5.00
C LEU A 139 -14.25 -7.42 4.15
N VAL A 140 -14.81 -6.42 4.80
CA VAL A 140 -15.53 -5.35 4.10
C VAL A 140 -14.50 -4.45 3.43
N GLY A 141 -14.65 -4.32 2.11
CA GLY A 141 -13.89 -3.44 1.27
C GLY A 141 -14.24 -1.97 1.48
N GLY A 142 -13.80 -1.14 0.56
CA GLY A 142 -14.01 0.30 0.65
C GLY A 142 -13.28 1.04 -0.45
N THR A 143 -13.12 2.35 -0.28
CA THR A 143 -12.42 3.19 -1.24
C THR A 143 -11.11 3.66 -0.64
N LEU A 144 -10.02 3.53 -1.40
CA LEU A 144 -8.75 4.16 -1.08
C LEU A 144 -8.60 5.41 -1.93
N SER A 145 -8.35 6.55 -1.31
CA SER A 145 -7.86 7.76 -1.97
C SER A 145 -6.35 7.85 -1.75
N TYR A 146 -5.57 8.02 -2.81
CA TYR A 146 -4.12 7.98 -2.72
C TYR A 146 -3.45 9.21 -3.35
N ARG A 147 -2.28 9.54 -2.81
CA ARG A 147 -1.29 10.44 -3.40
C ARG A 147 0.08 9.77 -3.27
N ILE A 148 0.58 9.25 -4.39
CA ILE A 148 1.80 8.44 -4.45
C ILE A 148 2.84 9.15 -5.30
N HIS A 149 4.03 9.29 -4.75
CA HIS A 149 5.25 9.71 -5.42
C HIS A 149 6.03 8.46 -5.81
N ALA A 150 6.24 8.25 -7.10
CA ALA A 150 7.11 7.19 -7.61
C ALA A 150 8.46 7.79 -8.02
N GLY A 151 9.53 7.04 -7.82
CA GLY A 151 10.88 7.52 -8.09
C GLY A 151 11.93 6.47 -7.77
N THR A 152 13.18 6.92 -7.70
CA THR A 152 14.35 6.10 -7.37
C THR A 152 15.13 6.71 -6.21
N PHE A 153 15.90 5.89 -5.51
CA PHE A 153 16.94 6.39 -4.61
C PHE A 153 18.24 6.55 -5.39
N ILE A 154 18.74 7.80 -5.43
CA ILE A 154 20.03 8.18 -6.00
C ILE A 154 20.96 8.67 -4.91
#